data_AF-A0A5D6XN95-F1
#
_entry.id   AF-A0A5D6XN95-F1
#
_cell.length_a   1.000
_cell.length_b   1.000
_cell.length_c   1.000
_cell.angle_alpha   90.00
_cell.angle_beta   90.00
_cell.angle_gamma   90.00
#
_symmetry.space_group_name_H-M   'P 1'
#
loop_
_entity.id
_entity.type
_entity.pdbx_description
1 polymer ?
#
loop_
_entity_poly.entity_id
_entity_poly.type
_entity_poly.pdbx_seq_one_letter_code
_entity_poly.pdbx_strand_id
1 'polypeptide(L)'
;MAPPELQIVAGLVTALALALAAFAVRLMFPKKVGENDESLEAMINGFDFELPEEVELYRKFKEEQPDDVDAVFNMLFRRAVADIPLIRKIQSESAGIQRLKRNDIIKDGSFLSYKFAEEMINEEINDVRREAEELKPGEGWPDKIFPQAVQFMNHIAEQQMAAQRKAQEEQMEAMQAAMQAQGGDQD
;
A
#
# COMPACT_ATOMS: atom_id res chain seq x y z
N MET A 1 66.30 11.35 30.24
CA MET A 1 65.38 12.49 30.12
C MET A 1 65.22 12.79 28.65
N ALA A 2 64.01 12.68 28.09
CA ALA A 2 63.77 13.11 26.70
C ALA A 2 63.88 14.64 26.62
N PRO A 3 64.41 15.20 25.52
CA PRO A 3 64.50 16.65 25.37
C PRO A 3 63.09 17.27 25.40
N PRO A 4 62.93 18.45 26.01
CA PRO A 4 61.62 19.07 26.28
C PRO A 4 60.79 19.28 25.00
N GLU A 5 61.45 19.53 23.87
CA GLU A 5 60.82 19.67 22.56
C GLU A 5 60.10 18.38 22.11
N LEU A 6 60.66 17.21 22.44
CA LEU A 6 60.07 15.91 22.09
C LEU A 6 58.79 15.65 22.89
N GLN A 7 58.74 16.12 24.15
CA GLN A 7 57.56 15.99 25.00
C GLN A 7 56.40 16.88 24.52
N ILE A 8 56.72 18.08 24.04
CA ILE A 8 55.73 19.00 23.46
C ILE A 8 55.14 18.42 22.18
N VAL A 9 55.98 17.94 21.26
CA VAL A 9 55.52 17.33 20.00
C VAL A 9 54.71 16.07 20.28
N ALA A 10 55.16 15.19 21.18
CA ALA A 10 54.40 14.01 21.57
C ALA A 10 53.03 14.37 22.18
N GLY A 11 52.96 15.43 22.99
CA GLY A 11 51.70 15.93 23.55
C GLY A 11 50.72 16.40 22.47
N LEU A 12 51.21 17.16 21.49
CA LEU A 12 50.39 17.66 20.38
C LEU A 12 49.87 16.54 19.48
N VAL A 13 50.71 15.57 19.12
CA VAL A 13 50.30 14.43 18.29
C VAL A 13 49.26 13.57 19.03
N THR A 14 49.44 13.37 20.33
CA THR A 14 48.49 12.60 21.15
C THR A 14 47.15 13.32 21.25
N ALA A 15 47.15 14.64 21.46
CA ALA A 15 45.93 15.44 21.50
C ALA A 15 45.18 15.42 20.17
N LEU A 16 45.90 15.52 19.04
CA LEU A 16 45.30 15.43 17.71
C LEU A 16 44.70 14.04 17.45
N ALA A 17 45.41 12.97 17.83
CA ALA A 17 44.93 11.61 17.69
C ALA A 17 43.65 11.36 18.51
N LEU A 18 43.58 11.88 19.74
CA LEU A 18 42.38 11.79 20.58
C LEU A 18 41.20 12.59 20.01
N ALA A 19 41.45 13.78 19.44
CA ALA A 19 40.40 14.57 18.80
C ALA A 19 39.82 13.87 17.56
N LEU A 20 40.68 13.26 16.73
CA LEU A 20 40.26 12.48 15.57
C LEU A 20 39.50 11.21 15.98
N ALA A 21 39.95 10.51 17.03
CA ALA A 21 39.24 9.36 17.58
C ALA A 21 37.86 9.75 18.11
N ALA A 22 37.74 10.85 18.85
CA ALA A 22 36.45 11.35 19.34
C ALA A 22 35.51 11.75 18.20
N PHE A 23 36.04 12.36 17.14
CA PHE A 23 35.26 12.72 15.94
C PHE A 23 34.79 11.48 15.17
N ALA A 24 35.65 10.46 15.04
CA ALA A 24 35.29 9.19 14.42
C ALA A 24 34.21 8.44 15.22
N VAL A 25 34.31 8.42 16.55
CA VAL A 25 33.28 7.88 17.44
C VAL A 25 31.97 8.65 17.26
N ARG A 26 32.00 9.99 17.21
CA ARG A 26 30.81 10.80 16.99
C ARG A 26 30.16 10.56 15.62
N LEU A 27 30.94 10.27 14.58
CA LEU A 27 30.43 9.91 13.25
C LEU A 27 29.88 8.48 13.20
N MET A 28 30.49 7.53 13.91
CA MET A 28 30.01 6.14 13.95
C MET A 28 28.77 5.95 14.85
N PHE A 29 28.51 6.87 15.78
CA PHE A 29 27.29 6.88 16.58
C PHE A 29 26.39 8.05 16.16
N PRO A 30 25.66 7.94 15.04
CA PRO A 30 24.66 8.93 14.67
C PRO A 30 23.70 9.10 15.85
N LYS A 31 23.43 10.36 16.23
CA LYS A 31 22.40 10.67 17.23
C LYS A 31 21.12 9.99 16.77
N LYS A 32 20.58 9.10 17.60
CA LYS A 32 19.25 8.52 17.40
C LYS A 32 18.26 9.67 17.27
N VAL A 33 17.83 9.95 16.04
CA VAL A 33 16.59 10.68 15.79
C VAL A 33 15.51 9.85 16.48
N GLY A 34 14.75 10.44 17.39
CA GLY A 34 13.82 9.68 18.21
C GLY A 34 12.78 8.99 17.32
N GLU A 35 12.50 7.70 17.56
CA GLU A 35 11.47 6.92 16.86
C GLU A 35 10.13 7.65 16.73
N ASN A 36 9.84 8.55 17.67
CA ASN A 36 8.61 9.33 17.70
C ASN A 36 8.52 10.37 16.56
N ASP A 37 9.62 10.96 16.10
CA ASP A 37 9.59 11.95 15.00
C ASP A 37 9.40 11.28 13.64
N GLU A 38 9.98 10.09 13.45
CA GLU A 38 9.88 9.33 12.20
C GLU A 38 8.50 8.70 12.03
N SER A 39 7.92 8.16 13.11
CA SER A 39 6.53 7.68 13.15
C SER A 39 5.52 8.80 12.87
N LEU A 40 5.70 9.98 13.47
CA LEU A 40 4.79 11.12 13.26
C LEU A 40 4.97 11.75 11.88
N GLU A 41 6.18 11.85 11.32
CA GLU A 41 6.37 12.31 9.94
C GLU A 41 5.85 11.31 8.90
N ALA A 42 5.98 10.01 9.16
CA ALA A 42 5.37 8.96 8.34
C ALA A 42 3.84 8.98 8.42
N MET A 43 3.25 9.37 9.54
CA MET A 43 1.79 9.50 9.68
C MET A 43 1.25 10.79 9.03
N ILE A 44 2.05 11.86 8.96
CA ILE A 44 1.63 13.18 8.44
C ILE A 44 1.78 13.29 6.91
N ASN A 45 2.70 12.55 6.27
CA ASN A 45 2.84 12.49 4.80
C ASN A 45 2.93 11.06 4.24
N GLY A 46 2.42 10.08 4.98
CA GLY A 46 2.43 8.67 4.63
C GLY A 46 1.50 8.37 3.47
N PHE A 47 1.95 7.50 2.58
CA PHE A 47 1.09 6.89 1.59
C PHE A 47 0.05 6.03 2.35
N ASP A 48 -1.19 6.50 2.41
CA ASP A 48 -2.28 5.80 3.10
C ASP A 48 -2.57 4.47 2.41
N PHE A 49 -2.18 3.39 3.07
CA PHE A 49 -2.23 2.03 2.58
C PHE A 49 -2.51 1.06 3.72
N GLU A 50 -3.69 0.47 3.66
CA GLU A 50 -4.12 -0.60 4.53
C GLU A 50 -4.59 -1.75 3.65
N LEU A 51 -4.29 -2.98 4.08
CA LEU A 51 -4.78 -4.16 3.38
C LEU A 51 -6.30 -4.28 3.53
N PRO A 52 -7.01 -4.86 2.54
CA PRO A 52 -8.45 -5.00 2.61
C PRO A 52 -8.89 -5.94 3.74
N GLU A 53 -10.10 -5.74 4.25
CA GLU A 53 -10.67 -6.61 5.29
C GLU A 53 -10.81 -8.07 4.84
N GLU A 54 -10.92 -8.28 3.52
CA GLU A 54 -10.99 -9.60 2.89
C GLU A 54 -9.78 -10.48 3.20
N VAL A 55 -8.62 -9.91 3.48
CA VAL A 55 -7.43 -10.67 3.92
C VAL A 55 -7.71 -11.38 5.24
N GLU A 56 -8.24 -10.65 6.21
CA GLU A 56 -8.57 -11.18 7.53
C GLU A 56 -9.80 -12.11 7.49
N LEU A 57 -10.80 -11.79 6.66
CA LEU A 57 -11.95 -12.66 6.45
C LEU A 57 -11.54 -14.00 5.84
N TYR A 58 -10.63 -13.99 4.86
CA TYR A 58 -10.08 -15.20 4.27
C TYR A 58 -9.31 -16.04 5.30
N ARG A 59 -8.42 -15.42 6.10
CA ARG A 59 -7.63 -16.12 7.13
C ARG A 59 -8.53 -16.83 8.13
N LYS A 60 -9.52 -16.11 8.67
CA LYS A 60 -10.51 -16.68 9.60
C LYS A 60 -11.30 -17.81 8.96
N PHE A 61 -11.77 -17.61 7.72
CA PHE A 61 -12.54 -18.65 7.01
C PHE A 61 -11.71 -19.92 6.77
N LYS A 62 -10.44 -19.78 6.38
CA LYS A 62 -9.53 -20.91 6.17
C LYS A 62 -9.24 -21.67 7.48
N GLU A 63 -9.15 -20.98 8.60
CA GLU A 63 -8.99 -21.60 9.93
C GLU A 63 -10.27 -22.34 10.36
N GLU A 64 -11.45 -21.78 10.10
CA GLU A 64 -12.73 -22.38 10.46
C GLU A 64 -13.10 -23.58 9.58
N GLN A 65 -12.81 -23.51 8.28
CA GLN A 65 -13.20 -24.52 7.28
C GLN A 65 -12.02 -24.92 6.38
N PRO A 66 -10.95 -25.52 6.93
CA PRO A 66 -9.76 -25.88 6.16
C PRO A 66 -10.02 -26.98 5.12
N ASP A 67 -11.03 -27.83 5.35
CA ASP A 67 -11.31 -28.99 4.51
C ASP A 67 -12.14 -28.64 3.25
N ASP A 68 -12.82 -27.48 3.23
CA ASP A 68 -13.61 -27.03 2.08
C ASP A 68 -12.75 -26.19 1.13
N VAL A 69 -11.91 -26.88 0.36
CA VAL A 69 -10.95 -26.27 -0.57
C VAL A 69 -11.64 -25.33 -1.57
N ASP A 70 -12.83 -25.67 -2.06
CA ASP A 70 -13.55 -24.84 -3.03
C ASP A 70 -14.10 -23.56 -2.38
N ALA A 71 -14.67 -23.65 -1.17
CA ALA A 71 -15.12 -22.46 -0.45
C ALA A 71 -13.95 -21.56 -0.03
N VAL A 72 -12.83 -22.15 0.44
CA VAL A 72 -11.61 -21.41 0.78
C VAL A 72 -11.05 -20.73 -0.47
N PHE A 73 -11.02 -21.41 -1.61
CA PHE A 73 -10.60 -20.82 -2.88
C PHE A 73 -11.49 -19.65 -3.31
N ASN A 74 -12.81 -19.77 -3.15
CA ASN A 74 -13.73 -18.67 -3.42
C ASN A 74 -13.45 -17.45 -2.52
N MET A 75 -13.10 -17.67 -1.25
CA MET A 75 -12.69 -16.60 -0.35
C MET A 75 -11.35 -15.98 -0.74
N LEU A 76 -10.36 -16.80 -1.16
CA LEU A 76 -9.10 -16.31 -1.72
C LEU A 76 -9.34 -15.46 -2.98
N PHE A 77 -10.28 -15.86 -3.84
CA PHE A 77 -10.65 -15.09 -5.02
C PHE A 77 -11.26 -13.74 -4.66
N ARG A 78 -12.11 -13.67 -3.62
CA ARG A 78 -12.66 -12.41 -3.11
C ARG A 78 -11.58 -11.47 -2.58
N ARG A 79 -10.60 -12.00 -1.84
CA ARG A 79 -9.40 -11.27 -1.42
C ARG A 79 -8.64 -10.69 -2.63
N ALA A 80 -8.36 -11.52 -3.64
CA ALA A 80 -7.71 -11.08 -4.88
C ALA A 80 -8.48 -9.96 -5.61
N VAL A 81 -9.82 -9.99 -5.59
CA VAL A 81 -10.68 -8.93 -6.15
C VAL A 81 -10.54 -7.63 -5.36
N ALA A 82 -10.50 -7.71 -4.02
CA ALA A 82 -10.34 -6.57 -3.13
C ALA A 82 -8.94 -5.94 -3.22
N ASP A 83 -7.91 -6.69 -3.62
CA ASP A 83 -6.56 -6.17 -3.84
C ASP A 83 -6.45 -5.33 -5.14
N ILE A 84 -7.30 -5.56 -6.14
CA ILE A 84 -7.19 -4.90 -7.46
C ILE A 84 -7.16 -3.36 -7.37
N PRO A 85 -8.05 -2.68 -6.60
CA PRO A 85 -7.99 -1.23 -6.43
C PRO A 85 -6.65 -0.75 -5.87
N LEU A 86 -6.07 -1.47 -4.90
CA LEU A 86 -4.78 -1.14 -4.29
C LEU A 86 -3.62 -1.32 -5.29
N ILE A 87 -3.63 -2.42 -6.04
CA ILE A 87 -2.66 -2.68 -7.12
C ILE A 87 -2.71 -1.54 -8.15
N ARG A 88 -3.91 -1.15 -8.59
CA ARG A 88 -4.10 -0.06 -9.55
C ARG A 88 -3.60 1.27 -8.98
N LYS A 89 -3.89 1.58 -7.72
CA LYS A 89 -3.40 2.79 -7.03
C LYS A 89 -1.88 2.87 -7.09
N ILE A 90 -1.18 1.85 -6.58
CA ILE A 90 0.30 1.78 -6.58
C ILE A 90 0.87 1.94 -8.00
N GLN A 91 0.33 1.20 -8.98
CA GLN A 91 0.80 1.25 -10.37
C GLN A 91 0.64 2.65 -10.99
N SER A 92 -0.50 3.31 -10.74
CA SER A 92 -0.79 4.64 -11.26
C SER A 92 0.06 5.74 -10.62
N GLU A 93 0.40 5.61 -9.33
CA GLU A 93 1.19 6.61 -8.60
C GLU A 93 2.70 6.45 -8.82
N SER A 94 3.16 5.26 -9.20
CA SER A 94 4.58 4.92 -9.33
C SER A 94 5.39 5.92 -10.16
N ALA A 95 4.92 6.25 -11.37
CA ALA A 95 5.65 7.15 -12.27
C ALA A 95 5.71 8.59 -11.73
N GLY A 96 4.63 9.05 -11.07
CA GLY A 96 4.54 10.37 -10.46
C GLY A 96 5.51 10.50 -9.29
N ILE A 97 5.45 9.56 -8.35
CA ILE A 97 6.28 9.55 -7.14
C ILE A 97 7.77 9.44 -7.49
N GLN A 98 8.15 8.58 -8.44
CA GLN A 98 9.54 8.48 -8.89
C GLN A 98 10.04 9.79 -9.51
N ARG A 99 9.21 10.48 -10.30
CA ARG A 99 9.57 11.78 -10.88
C ARG A 99 9.75 12.84 -9.79
N LEU A 100 8.84 12.89 -8.83
CA LEU A 100 8.92 13.83 -7.71
C LEU A 100 10.18 13.58 -6.86
N LYS A 101 10.54 12.30 -6.62
CA LYS A 101 11.77 11.97 -5.89
C LYS A 101 13.02 12.39 -6.64
N ARG A 102 13.10 12.14 -7.96
CA ARG A 102 14.27 12.55 -8.77
C ARG A 102 14.49 14.06 -8.79
N ASN A 103 13.41 14.84 -8.69
CA ASN A 103 13.46 16.30 -8.67
C ASN A 103 13.57 16.88 -7.25
N ASP A 104 13.75 16.03 -6.23
CA ASP A 104 13.82 16.41 -4.82
C ASP A 104 12.62 17.24 -4.32
N ILE A 105 11.43 16.96 -4.89
CA ILE A 105 10.18 17.67 -4.55
C ILE A 105 9.49 17.05 -3.34
N ILE A 106 9.65 15.74 -3.15
CA ILE A 106 9.04 15.00 -2.02
C ILE A 106 10.11 14.62 -1.00
N LYS A 107 9.71 14.63 0.27
CA LYS A 107 10.55 14.16 1.37
C LYS A 107 10.85 12.66 1.25
N ASP A 108 11.98 12.24 1.82
CA ASP A 108 12.38 10.84 1.88
C ASP A 108 11.34 9.97 2.60
N GLY A 109 10.72 10.48 3.67
CA GLY A 109 9.68 9.74 4.41
C GLY A 109 8.46 9.36 3.55
N SER A 110 7.98 10.28 2.71
CA SER A 110 6.85 9.99 1.80
C SER A 110 7.22 9.00 0.69
N PHE A 111 8.43 9.13 0.15
CA PHE A 111 8.93 8.19 -0.84
C PHE A 111 9.11 6.78 -0.25
N LEU A 112 9.65 6.71 0.98
CA LEU A 112 9.82 5.46 1.70
C LEU A 112 8.48 4.83 2.05
N SER A 113 7.49 5.62 2.46
CA SER A 113 6.11 5.14 2.71
C SER A 113 5.49 4.51 1.46
N TYR A 114 5.65 5.14 0.29
CA TYR A 114 5.24 4.53 -0.98
C TYR A 114 5.97 3.22 -1.25
N LYS A 115 7.28 3.16 -0.97
CA LYS A 115 8.07 1.94 -1.18
C LYS A 115 7.63 0.80 -0.27
N PHE A 116 7.29 1.08 0.98
CA PHE A 116 6.69 0.10 1.87
C PHE A 116 5.35 -0.41 1.36
N ALA A 117 4.47 0.47 0.87
CA ALA A 117 3.21 0.05 0.29
C ALA A 117 3.38 -0.77 -1.01
N GLU A 118 4.36 -0.40 -1.84
CA GLU A 118 4.74 -1.16 -3.04
C GLU A 118 5.28 -2.55 -2.69
N GLU A 119 6.08 -2.68 -1.64
CA GLU A 119 6.57 -3.97 -1.15
C GLU A 119 5.41 -4.81 -0.60
N MET A 120 4.58 -4.22 0.26
CA MET A 120 3.43 -4.91 0.87
C MET A 120 2.46 -5.46 -0.18
N ILE A 121 2.13 -4.70 -1.23
CA ILE A 121 1.25 -5.23 -2.29
C ILE A 121 1.93 -6.31 -3.14
N ASN A 122 3.25 -6.25 -3.34
CA ASN A 122 3.98 -7.27 -4.06
C ASN A 122 4.04 -8.59 -3.27
N GLU A 123 4.23 -8.51 -1.96
CA GLU A 123 4.13 -9.66 -1.06
C GLU A 123 2.73 -10.27 -1.13
N GLU A 124 1.69 -9.44 -1.04
CA GLU A 124 0.30 -9.88 -1.12
C GLU A 124 -0.01 -10.60 -2.44
N ILE A 125 0.43 -10.05 -3.58
CA ILE A 125 0.27 -10.70 -4.89
C ILE A 125 0.94 -12.07 -4.91
N ASN A 126 2.15 -12.18 -4.36
CA ASN A 126 2.91 -13.44 -4.35
C ASN A 126 2.27 -14.45 -3.40
N ASP A 127 1.76 -14.01 -2.25
CA ASP A 127 1.06 -14.84 -1.28
C ASP A 127 -0.23 -15.41 -1.89
N VAL A 128 -1.08 -14.55 -2.47
CA VAL A 128 -2.32 -14.99 -3.14
C VAL A 128 -2.03 -16.00 -4.25
N ARG A 129 -0.98 -15.77 -5.04
CA ARG A 129 -0.53 -16.71 -6.08
C ARG A 129 -0.09 -18.05 -5.51
N ARG A 130 0.75 -18.02 -4.48
CA ARG A 130 1.23 -19.23 -3.80
C ARG A 130 0.05 -20.02 -3.22
N GLU A 131 -0.83 -19.35 -2.49
CA GLU A 131 -2.01 -19.97 -1.89
C GLU A 131 -2.97 -20.54 -2.94
N ALA A 132 -3.10 -19.90 -4.10
CA ALA A 132 -3.91 -20.43 -5.20
C ALA A 132 -3.34 -21.74 -5.77
N GLU A 133 -2.02 -21.86 -5.88
CA GLU A 133 -1.35 -23.12 -6.28
C GLU A 133 -1.49 -24.20 -5.20
N GLU A 134 -1.40 -23.83 -3.92
CA GLU A 134 -1.58 -24.76 -2.80
C GLU A 134 -3.00 -25.35 -2.77
N LEU A 135 -4.02 -24.53 -3.00
CA LEU A 135 -5.42 -24.95 -3.01
C LEU A 135 -5.77 -25.77 -4.25
N LYS A 136 -5.26 -25.38 -5.43
CA LYS A 136 -5.61 -25.99 -6.73
C LYS A 136 -4.36 -26.26 -7.57
N PRO A 137 -3.54 -27.26 -7.17
CA PRO A 137 -2.24 -27.50 -7.77
C PRO A 137 -2.34 -27.97 -9.23
N GLY A 138 -1.47 -27.44 -10.09
CA GLY A 138 -1.37 -27.82 -11.50
C GLY A 138 -2.47 -27.26 -12.42
N GLU A 139 -3.42 -26.49 -11.90
CA GLU A 139 -4.46 -25.84 -12.70
C GLU A 139 -4.01 -24.49 -13.31
N GLY A 140 -2.82 -24.01 -12.93
CA GLY A 140 -2.25 -22.75 -13.40
C GLY A 140 -2.97 -21.52 -12.86
N TRP A 141 -3.52 -21.62 -11.64
CA TRP A 141 -4.18 -20.50 -10.96
C TRP A 141 -3.30 -19.30 -10.63
N PRO A 142 -1.99 -19.45 -10.30
CA PRO A 142 -1.12 -18.30 -10.03
C PRO A 142 -1.12 -17.24 -11.14
N ASP A 143 -1.21 -17.69 -12.39
CA ASP A 143 -1.22 -16.80 -13.57
C ASP A 143 -2.62 -16.28 -13.91
N LYS A 144 -3.68 -16.94 -13.42
CA LYS A 144 -5.08 -16.69 -13.80
C LYS A 144 -5.87 -15.88 -12.77
N ILE A 145 -5.55 -16.01 -11.48
CA ILE A 145 -6.39 -15.50 -10.39
C ILE A 145 -6.61 -13.99 -10.49
N PHE A 146 -5.56 -13.19 -10.67
CA PHE A 146 -5.67 -11.74 -10.80
C PHE A 146 -6.31 -11.28 -12.12
N PRO A 147 -5.95 -11.81 -13.31
CA PRO A 147 -6.67 -11.50 -14.54
C PRO A 147 -8.18 -11.78 -14.45
N GLN A 148 -8.57 -12.90 -13.84
CA GLN A 148 -9.98 -13.23 -13.63
C GLN A 148 -10.64 -12.30 -12.60
N ALA A 149 -9.95 -11.95 -11.52
CA ALA A 149 -10.43 -10.98 -10.54
C ALA A 149 -10.68 -9.59 -11.15
N VAL A 150 -9.80 -9.14 -12.05
CA VAL A 150 -9.98 -7.89 -12.82
C VAL A 150 -11.23 -7.95 -13.69
N GLN A 151 -11.43 -9.05 -14.43
CA GLN A 151 -12.61 -9.24 -15.27
C GLN A 151 -13.90 -9.24 -14.43
N PHE A 152 -13.88 -9.94 -13.29
CA PHE A 152 -15.00 -10.00 -12.36
C PHE A 152 -15.35 -8.62 -11.78
N MET A 153 -14.36 -7.86 -11.33
CA MET A 153 -14.57 -6.52 -10.78
C MET A 153 -15.15 -5.56 -11.84
N ASN A 154 -14.64 -5.59 -13.07
CA ASN A 154 -15.16 -4.77 -14.16
C ASN A 154 -16.62 -5.14 -14.48
N HIS A 155 -16.95 -6.43 -14.49
CA HIS A 155 -18.32 -6.90 -14.72
C HIS A 155 -19.29 -6.42 -13.63
N ILE A 156 -18.89 -6.48 -12.36
CA ILE A 156 -19.69 -5.95 -11.25
C ILE A 156 -19.90 -4.44 -11.42
N ALA A 157 -18.84 -3.69 -11.74
CA ALA A 157 -18.95 -2.25 -11.95
C ALA A 157 -19.91 -1.88 -13.09
N GLU A 158 -19.87 -2.62 -14.20
CA GLU A 158 -20.81 -2.46 -15.31
C GLU A 158 -22.25 -2.74 -14.89
N GLN A 159 -22.49 -3.83 -14.15
CA GLN A 159 -23.81 -4.17 -13.63
C GLN A 159 -24.35 -3.09 -12.67
N GLN A 160 -23.51 -2.60 -11.76
CA GLN A 160 -23.88 -1.54 -10.81
C GLN A 160 -24.22 -0.24 -11.54
N MET A 161 -23.43 0.15 -12.54
CA MET A 161 -23.70 1.33 -13.36
C MET A 161 -25.01 1.19 -14.15
N ALA A 162 -25.28 0.01 -14.73
CA ALA A 162 -26.53 -0.25 -15.44
C ALA A 162 -27.75 -0.19 -14.51
N ALA A 163 -27.64 -0.76 -13.30
CA ALA A 163 -28.69 -0.69 -12.30
C ALA A 163 -28.94 0.74 -11.81
N GLN A 164 -27.89 1.52 -11.57
CA GLN A 164 -28.01 2.93 -11.20
C GLN A 164 -28.67 3.76 -12.30
N ARG A 165 -28.33 3.54 -13.57
CA ARG A 165 -28.99 4.23 -14.70
C ARG A 165 -30.48 3.93 -14.75
N LYS A 166 -30.88 2.67 -14.63
CA LYS A 166 -32.31 2.29 -14.59
C LYS A 166 -33.04 2.95 -13.42
N ALA A 167 -32.44 2.96 -12.22
CA ALA A 167 -33.03 3.60 -11.05
C ALA A 167 -33.17 5.12 -11.23
N GLN A 168 -32.22 5.78 -11.90
CA GLN A 168 -32.30 7.21 -12.20
C GLN A 168 -33.36 7.51 -13.26
N GLU A 169 -33.48 6.68 -14.30
CA GLU A 169 -34.51 6.80 -15.33
C GLU A 169 -35.92 6.65 -14.71
N GLU A 170 -36.14 5.64 -13.87
CA GLU A 170 -37.41 5.44 -13.15
C GLU A 170 -37.76 6.62 -12.23
N GLN A 171 -36.77 7.18 -11.52
CA GLN A 171 -36.97 8.37 -10.68
C GLN A 171 -37.33 9.61 -11.51
N MET A 172 -36.67 9.81 -12.65
CA MET A 172 -36.99 10.93 -13.55
C MET A 172 -38.37 10.79 -14.18
N GLU A 173 -38.76 9.58 -14.60
CA GLU A 173 -40.11 9.32 -15.13
C GLU A 173 -41.20 9.55 -14.07
N ALA A 174 -40.97 9.07 -12.84
CA ALA A 174 -41.90 9.31 -11.73
C ALA A 174 -42.04 10.81 -11.39
N MET A 175 -40.93 11.56 -11.41
CA MET A 175 -40.95 13.01 -11.19
C MET A 175 -41.68 13.75 -12.31
N GLN A 176 -41.47 13.36 -13.56
CA GLN A 176 -42.17 13.96 -14.72
C GLN A 176 -43.67 13.66 -14.68
N ALA A 177 -44.08 12.43 -14.34
CA ALA A 177 -45.48 12.07 -14.18
C ALA A 177 -46.16 12.85 -13.05
N ALA A 178 -45.48 13.04 -11.91
CA ALA A 178 -45.99 13.85 -10.80
C ALA A 178 -46.15 15.34 -11.17
N MET A 179 -45.20 15.91 -11.92
CA MET A 179 -45.31 17.29 -12.41
C MET A 179 -46.45 17.48 -13.42
N GLN A 180 -46.67 16.52 -14.32
CA GLN A 180 -47.78 16.56 -15.27
C GLN A 180 -49.15 16.41 -14.57
N ALA A 181 -49.24 15.58 -13.52
CA ALA A 181 -50.46 15.42 -12.74
C ALA A 181 -50.83 16.67 -11.92
N GLN A 182 -49.86 17.43 -11.41
CA GLN A 182 -50.14 18.68 -10.67
C GLN A 182 -50.45 19.89 -11.57
N GLY A 183 -49.97 19.90 -12.83
CA GLY A 183 -50.22 20.99 -13.77
C GLY A 183 -51.59 20.95 -14.47
N GLY A 184 -52.32 19.83 -14.38
CA GLY A 184 -53.61 19.63 -15.06
C GLY A 184 -54.86 19.95 -14.25
N ASP A 185 -54.72 20.41 -12.99
CA ASP A 185 -55.84 20.60 -12.04
C ASP A 185 -56.18 22.10 -11.80
N GLN A 186 -55.73 23.00 -12.69
CA GLN A 186 -55.92 24.47 -12.58
C GLN A 186 -56.78 25.11 -13.70
N ASP A 187 -57.48 24.34 -14.54
CA ASP A 187 -58.41 24.85 -15.56
C ASP A 187 -59.89 24.64 -15.22
#